data_AF-A0AAN9KGF8-F1
#
_entry.id   AF-A0AAN9KGF8-F1
#
_cell.length_a   1.000
_cell.length_b   1.000
_cell.length_c   1.000
_cell.angle_alpha   90.00
_cell.angle_beta   90.00
_cell.angle_gamma   90.00
#
_symmetry.space_group_name_H-M   'P 1'
#
loop_
_entity.id
_entity.type
_entity.pdbx_description
1 polymer ?
#
loop_
_entity_poly.entity_id
_entity_poly.type
_entity_poly.pdbx_seq_one_letter_code
_entity_poly.pdbx_strand_id
1 'polypeptide(L)'
;MRLTELFMRLLLLLQEDIHRLSIISSSLNLAARRSVNEVLCHGIPDARKLEDGDIVKVDITVYYKGVHSDLNETYFVGNVDEEFRKLVKCSYECRRRQYPLVV
;
A
#
# COMPACT_ATOMS: atom_id res chain seq x y z
N MET A 1 21.26 -4.14 -8.30
CA MET A 1 19.80 -4.07 -8.08
C MET A 1 19.53 -2.78 -7.32
N ARG A 2 18.93 -1.79 -7.98
CA ARG A 2 18.59 -0.50 -7.35
C ARG A 2 17.43 -0.73 -6.38
N LEU A 3 17.36 0.00 -5.26
CA LEU A 3 16.30 -0.13 -4.25
C LEU A 3 14.90 0.01 -4.90
N THR A 4 14.79 0.87 -5.91
CA THR A 4 13.61 1.05 -6.75
C THR A 4 13.23 -0.18 -7.58
N GLU A 5 14.19 -0.97 -8.07
CA GLU A 5 13.91 -2.22 -8.81
C GLU A 5 13.40 -3.34 -7.89
N LEU A 6 14.00 -3.46 -6.68
CA LEU A 6 13.52 -4.39 -5.66
C LEU A 6 12.09 -4.03 -5.25
N PHE A 7 11.83 -2.74 -5.10
CA PHE A 7 10.52 -2.20 -4.78
C PHE A 7 9.48 -2.48 -5.87
N MET A 8 9.77 -2.18 -7.13
CA MET A 8 8.84 -2.46 -8.24
C MET A 8 8.56 -3.95 -8.40
N ARG A 9 9.56 -4.81 -8.15
CA ARG A 9 9.35 -6.27 -8.10
C ARG A 9 8.49 -6.72 -6.94
N LEU A 10 8.66 -6.13 -5.76
CA LEU A 10 7.78 -6.38 -4.63
C LEU A 10 6.36 -5.94 -4.98
N LEU A 11 6.17 -4.73 -5.53
CA LEU A 11 4.86 -4.22 -5.94
C LEU A 11 4.18 -5.12 -6.98
N LEU A 12 4.92 -5.63 -7.96
CA LEU A 12 4.39 -6.58 -8.95
C LEU A 12 3.98 -7.91 -8.29
N LEU A 13 4.77 -8.44 -7.36
CA LEU A 13 4.40 -9.63 -6.57
C LEU A 13 3.16 -9.37 -5.69
N LEU A 14 2.99 -8.14 -5.22
CA LEU A 14 1.84 -7.73 -4.42
C LEU A 14 0.58 -7.55 -5.26
N GLN A 15 0.69 -7.04 -6.49
CA GLN A 15 -0.43 -6.89 -7.41
C GLN A 15 -1.07 -8.24 -7.76
N GLU A 16 -0.30 -9.33 -7.78
CA GLU A 16 -0.83 -10.67 -8.06
C GLU A 16 -1.46 -11.37 -6.84
N ASP A 17 -1.19 -10.92 -5.61
CA ASP A 17 -1.59 -11.66 -4.40
C ASP A 17 -1.97 -10.75 -3.20
N ILE A 18 -2.69 -9.65 -3.47
CA ILE A 18 -3.17 -8.69 -2.45
C ILE A 18 -3.95 -9.41 -1.31
N HIS A 19 -4.55 -10.56 -1.60
CA HIS A 19 -5.34 -11.35 -0.64
C HIS A 19 -4.52 -12.01 0.48
N ARG A 20 -3.19 -12.16 0.33
CA ARG A 20 -2.34 -12.90 1.28
C ARG A 20 -1.37 -12.03 2.07
N LEU A 21 -1.54 -10.72 2.04
CA LEU A 21 -0.56 -9.81 2.62
C LEU A 21 -0.63 -9.69 4.15
N SER A 22 -0.14 -10.70 4.84
CA SER A 22 0.07 -10.71 6.29
C SER A 22 1.57 -10.84 6.60
N ILE A 23 2.31 -9.72 6.58
CA ILE A 23 3.73 -9.74 6.97
C ILE A 23 4.02 -8.58 7.92
N ILE A 24 4.04 -8.87 9.22
CA ILE A 24 4.87 -8.14 10.18
C ILE A 24 5.90 -9.15 10.64
N SER A 25 7.02 -9.24 9.92
CA SER A 25 8.08 -10.19 10.27
C SER A 25 9.39 -9.46 10.46
N SER A 26 9.84 -9.44 11.71
CA SER A 26 11.17 -8.96 12.09
C SER A 26 12.29 -9.74 11.39
N SER A 27 12.03 -10.98 10.95
CA SER A 27 12.97 -11.82 10.22
C SER A 27 13.07 -11.47 8.73
N LEU A 28 12.05 -10.84 8.15
CA LEU A 28 12.03 -10.46 6.73
C LEU A 28 12.46 -9.01 6.48
N ASN A 29 12.80 -8.25 7.53
CA ASN A 29 13.09 -6.80 7.43
C ASN A 29 12.00 -6.04 6.65
N LEU A 30 10.76 -6.49 6.75
CA LEU A 30 9.61 -6.03 5.99
C LEU A 30 8.40 -5.91 6.94
N ALA A 31 7.75 -4.75 6.91
CA ALA A 31 6.48 -4.53 7.56
C ALA A 31 5.44 -4.15 6.50
N ALA A 32 4.30 -4.82 6.53
CA ALA A 32 3.14 -4.51 5.70
C ALA A 32 1.92 -4.22 6.60
N ARG A 33 1.16 -3.17 6.27
CA ARG A 33 -0.16 -2.88 6.84
C ARG A 33 -1.20 -2.88 5.73
N ARG A 34 -2.41 -3.33 6.07
CA ARG A 34 -3.54 -3.41 5.15
C ARG A 34 -4.73 -2.72 5.78
N SER A 35 -5.11 -1.56 5.24
CA SER A 35 -6.22 -0.76 5.75
C SER A 35 -7.33 -0.76 4.69
N VAL A 36 -8.51 -1.26 5.04
CA VAL A 36 -9.63 -1.43 4.10
C VAL A 36 -10.73 -0.43 4.45
N ASN A 37 -11.30 0.22 3.43
CA ASN A 37 -12.44 1.13 3.52
C ASN A 37 -12.27 2.23 4.59
N GLU A 38 -13.02 2.17 5.69
CA GLU A 38 -13.02 3.16 6.77
C GLU A 38 -11.73 3.16 7.62
N VAL A 39 -10.91 2.12 7.50
CA VAL A 39 -9.63 2.05 8.22
C VAL A 39 -8.63 2.99 7.56
N LEU A 40 -8.33 4.10 8.23
CA LEU A 40 -7.43 5.15 7.71
C LEU A 40 -5.98 4.66 7.54
N CYS A 41 -5.41 4.08 8.61
CA CYS A 41 -4.01 3.66 8.69
C CYS A 41 -3.84 2.50 9.67
N HIS A 42 -2.67 1.85 9.61
CA HIS A 42 -2.25 0.80 10.55
C HIS A 42 -3.17 -0.41 10.63
N GLY A 43 -4.00 -0.65 9.62
CA GLY A 43 -4.82 -1.85 9.57
C GLY A 43 -3.96 -3.10 9.64
N ILE A 44 -4.33 -4.00 10.56
CA ILE A 44 -3.62 -5.24 10.82
C ILE A 44 -4.16 -6.27 9.83
N PRO A 45 -3.31 -6.91 9.01
CA PRO A 45 -3.75 -8.00 8.17
C PRO A 45 -4.41 -9.12 8.97
N ASP A 46 -5.58 -9.55 8.54
CA ASP A 46 -6.38 -10.60 9.15
C ASP A 46 -6.92 -11.54 8.06
N ALA A 47 -7.82 -12.44 8.43
CA ALA A 47 -8.42 -13.39 7.50
C ALA A 47 -9.56 -12.80 6.65
N ARG A 48 -9.89 -11.49 6.77
CA ARG A 48 -10.97 -10.88 6.00
C ARG A 48 -10.58 -10.82 4.53
N LYS A 49 -11.30 -11.57 3.70
CA LYS A 49 -11.21 -11.50 2.24
C LYS A 49 -11.64 -10.12 1.76
N LEU A 50 -10.99 -9.64 0.71
CA LEU A 50 -11.39 -8.41 0.01
C LEU A 50 -12.60 -8.70 -0.87
N GLU A 51 -13.51 -7.75 -0.92
CA GLU A 51 -14.78 -7.87 -1.65
C GLU A 51 -14.83 -6.88 -2.82
N ASP A 52 -15.60 -7.20 -3.87
CA ASP A 52 -15.84 -6.27 -4.98
C ASP A 52 -16.44 -4.96 -4.45
N GLY A 53 -15.83 -3.84 -4.80
CA GLY A 53 -16.20 -2.52 -4.28
C GLY A 53 -15.29 -1.99 -3.16
N ASP A 54 -14.45 -2.84 -2.53
CA ASP A 54 -13.52 -2.39 -1.50
C ASP A 54 -12.44 -1.45 -2.06
N ILE A 55 -11.98 -0.52 -1.23
CA ILE A 55 -10.69 0.16 -1.39
C ILE A 55 -9.71 -0.32 -0.32
N VAL A 56 -8.47 -0.60 -0.72
CA VAL A 56 -7.44 -1.10 0.21
C VAL A 56 -6.15 -0.30 0.09
N LYS A 57 -5.75 0.33 1.19
CA LYS A 57 -4.42 0.92 1.34
C LYS A 57 -3.43 -0.15 1.80
N VAL A 58 -2.36 -0.31 1.02
CA VAL A 58 -1.22 -1.16 1.39
C VAL A 58 -0.05 -0.25 1.75
N ASP A 59 0.48 -0.42 2.95
CA ASP A 59 1.61 0.36 3.51
C ASP A 59 2.79 -0.57 3.73
N ILE A 60 3.96 -0.24 3.18
CA ILE A 60 5.12 -1.10 3.14
C ILE A 60 6.36 -0.35 3.60
N THR A 61 6.98 -0.90 4.63
CA THR A 61 8.28 -0.46 5.09
C THR A 61 9.31 -1.59 4.91
N VAL A 62 10.42 -1.29 4.25
CA VAL A 62 11.56 -2.20 4.06
C VAL A 62 12.76 -1.66 4.82
N TYR A 63 13.48 -2.53 5.54
CA TYR A 63 14.80 -2.24 6.09
C TYR A 63 15.88 -2.94 5.28
N TYR A 64 16.78 -2.18 4.69
CA TYR A 64 17.86 -2.73 3.88
C TYR A 64 19.16 -1.98 4.11
N LYS A 65 20.21 -2.72 4.48
CA LYS A 65 21.58 -2.19 4.69
C LYS A 65 21.65 -0.93 5.57
N GLY A 66 20.92 -0.92 6.69
CA GLY A 66 20.95 0.21 7.62
C GLY A 66 19.96 1.33 7.32
N VAL A 67 19.14 1.21 6.26
CA VAL A 67 18.22 2.26 5.82
C VAL A 67 16.79 1.72 5.77
N HIS A 68 15.83 2.55 6.20
CA HIS A 68 14.40 2.29 6.05
C HIS A 68 13.87 2.99 4.79
N SER A 69 13.06 2.27 4.00
CA SER A 69 12.26 2.80 2.91
C SER A 69 10.80 2.58 3.26
N ASP A 70 9.97 3.60 3.08
CA ASP A 70 8.55 3.57 3.47
C ASP A 70 7.68 4.14 2.35
N LEU A 71 6.56 3.48 2.05
CA LEU A 71 5.64 3.88 1.00
C LEU A 71 4.27 3.23 1.15
N ASN A 72 3.25 3.88 0.60
CA ASN A 72 1.92 3.29 0.50
C ASN A 72 1.17 3.75 -0.74
N GLU A 73 0.21 2.92 -1.16
CA GLU A 73 -0.73 3.24 -2.24
C GLU A 73 -2.10 2.62 -1.94
N THR A 74 -3.16 3.22 -2.48
CA THR A 74 -4.53 2.73 -2.34
C THR A 74 -4.98 2.07 -3.64
N TYR A 75 -5.48 0.84 -3.54
CA TYR A 75 -5.91 0.01 -4.66
C TYR A 75 -7.43 -0.19 -4.64
N PHE A 76 -8.00 -0.36 -5.82
CA PHE A 76 -9.39 -0.72 -6.03
C PHE A 76 -9.55 -2.23 -6.12
N VAL A 77 -10.54 -2.79 -5.43
CA VAL A 77 -10.91 -4.20 -5.54
C VAL A 77 -12.13 -4.28 -6.45
N GLY A 78 -11.90 -4.70 -7.69
CA GLY A 78 -12.96 -4.82 -8.69
C GLY A 78 -13.68 -3.50 -9.00
N ASN A 79 -15.02 -3.50 -8.99
CA ASN A 79 -15.85 -2.36 -9.36
C ASN A 79 -16.19 -1.46 -8.16
N VAL A 80 -15.32 -0.48 -7.93
CA VAL A 80 -15.48 0.51 -6.85
C VAL A 80 -16.47 1.62 -7.24
N ASP A 81 -17.15 2.22 -6.26
CA ASP A 81 -18.06 3.35 -6.49
C ASP A 81 -17.33 4.63 -6.91
N GLU A 82 -18.04 5.53 -7.62
CA GLU A 82 -17.48 6.79 -8.10
C GLU A 82 -17.01 7.71 -6.96
N GLU A 83 -17.67 7.65 -5.80
CA GLU A 83 -17.26 8.39 -4.60
C GLU A 83 -15.88 7.95 -4.09
N PHE A 84 -15.65 6.64 -3.98
CA PHE A 84 -14.36 6.09 -3.59
C PHE A 84 -13.27 6.36 -4.64
N ARG A 85 -13.61 6.34 -5.94
CA ARG A 85 -12.67 6.75 -7.00
C ARG A 85 -12.24 8.21 -6.84
N LYS A 86 -13.19 9.11 -6.56
CA LYS A 86 -12.91 10.53 -6.28
C LYS A 86 -12.03 10.70 -5.04
N LEU A 87 -12.31 9.96 -3.97
CA LEU A 87 -11.51 9.97 -2.74
C LEU A 87 -10.05 9.57 -3.02
N VAL A 88 -9.84 8.42 -3.66
CA VAL A 88 -8.48 7.92 -3.97
C VAL A 88 -7.74 8.89 -4.89
N LYS A 89 -8.42 9.42 -5.91
CA LYS A 89 -7.85 10.45 -6.80
C LYS A 89 -7.46 11.72 -6.04
N CYS A 90 -8.31 12.19 -5.13
CA CYS A 90 -8.04 13.37 -4.31
C CYS A 90 -6.80 13.15 -3.43
N SER A 91 -6.73 12.01 -2.73
CA SER A 91 -5.59 11.63 -1.90
C SER A 91 -4.29 11.57 -2.69
N TYR A 92 -4.31 10.93 -3.88
CA TYR A 92 -3.16 10.86 -4.77
C TYR A 92 -2.70 12.26 -5.22
N GLU A 93 -3.62 13.13 -5.64
CA GLU A 93 -3.30 14.48 -6.07
C GLU A 93 -2.77 15.36 -4.93
N CYS A 94 -3.28 15.22 -3.70
CA CYS A 94 -2.74 15.88 -2.52
C CYS A 94 -1.28 15.50 -2.28
N ARG A 95 -0.96 14.20 -2.28
CA ARG A 95 0.42 13.70 -2.18
C ARG A 95 1.30 14.21 -3.33
N ARG A 96 0.80 14.11 -4.56
CA ARG A 96 1.53 14.52 -5.78
C ARG A 96 1.90 16.00 -5.75
N ARG A 97 1.01 16.87 -5.25
CA ARG A 97 1.25 18.31 -5.10
C ARG A 97 2.26 18.66 -4.02
N GLN A 98 2.45 17.79 -3.02
CA GLN A 98 3.47 18.01 -1.99
C GLN A 98 4.90 17.83 -2.53
N TYR A 99 5.15 16.81 -3.37
CA TYR A 99 6.49 16.54 -3.90
C TYR A 99 7.23 17.77 -4.48
N PRO A 100 6.63 18.61 -5.35
CA PRO A 100 7.33 19.78 -5.88
C PRO A 100 7.52 20.92 -4.86
N LEU A 101 6.90 20.85 -3.68
CA LEU A 101 7.06 21.84 -2.61
C LEU A 101 8.20 21.50 -1.65
N VAL A 102 8.75 20.29 -1.73
CA VAL A 102 9.89 19.84 -0.94
C VAL A 102 11.12 19.89 -1.85
N VAL A 103 11.99 20.88 -1.61
CA VAL A 103 13.29 21.07 -2.29
C VAL A 103 14.30 20.01 -1.88
#